data_AF-A0A7V2F7H1-F1
#
_entry.id   AF-A0A7V2F7H1-F1
#
_cell.length_a   1.000
_cell.length_b   1.000
_cell.length_c   1.000
_cell.angle_alpha   90.00
_cell.angle_beta   90.00
_cell.angle_gamma   90.00
#
_symmetry.space_group_name_H-M   'P 1'
#
loop_
_entity.id
_entity.type
_entity.pdbx_description
1 polymer ?
#
loop_
_entity_poly.entity_id
_entity_poly.type
_entity_poly.pdbx_seq_one_letter_code
_entity_poly.pdbx_strand_id
1 'polypeptide(L)'
;MRTLLKIGFLGGLMLGGCDTGFMGTPLPNQPPETYLSVRDSSLVDKLPERLVSTVYVAWTGDDPDGYVVAYELRYYALGLSPPGWIRTTRNDTLIVLPIEAGSQTADVVFEVRAIDNEALADPTPARTVFPIRNSPPEIRLVGFELPPDTTFPVFSFSWQVSDPDGAINLARIEVSFNDSSQFVALPPEVDFVTFVGNVDRDDPLQLETSARVYTGRAFRSTTIEVPGLRLDAENTLYVRAVDQAEARSRLVHYTWHVKKPKSRVLLVNDYRKATGGVVMAYHRAILRDYLPAGMPIDEWDLSQPYVTGSAGNTPRSDALPPVADPTLRQTLALWDYIYWVSTATVNSIVGNNLPYAAGVMDLFFEQGGRILVHSPVTQPRDPEANLGNPAILMLPLSDLLVLPDSVRRLELASGAAITPVNVLPRTGESLPPLKAHRFFINELPYFAEGGAVVPLYEADYQYLNRAGQRRPWPRPRTIASISADARVALFGLPLVNELTGGPELVGADGDPEAGRQAVMRLLQSLGFPQR
;
A
#
# COMPACT_ATOMS: atom_id res chain seq x y z
N MET A 1 -17.61 -68.52 -63.74
CA MET A 1 -17.59 -67.74 -65.01
C MET A 1 -16.34 -66.87 -64.94
N ARG A 2 -15.24 -67.22 -65.62
CA ARG A 2 -14.89 -66.81 -67.01
C ARG A 2 -15.04 -65.28 -67.19
N THR A 3 -14.09 -64.48 -67.67
CA THR A 3 -12.79 -64.67 -68.32
C THR A 3 -12.20 -63.27 -68.59
N LEU A 4 -10.87 -63.15 -68.46
CA LEU A 4 -9.87 -62.29 -69.15
C LEU A 4 -10.28 -61.15 -70.12
N LEU A 5 -9.50 -60.06 -70.10
CA LEU A 5 -8.48 -59.65 -71.13
C LEU A 5 -7.70 -58.41 -70.58
N LYS A 6 -6.37 -58.40 -70.36
CA LYS A 6 -5.19 -58.36 -71.27
C LYS A 6 -5.28 -57.23 -72.33
N ILE A 7 -4.28 -56.42 -72.70
CA ILE A 7 -2.82 -56.27 -72.50
C ILE A 7 -2.42 -54.96 -73.25
N GLY A 8 -1.27 -54.33 -72.92
CA GLY A 8 -0.40 -53.62 -73.88
C GLY A 8 -0.13 -52.15 -73.52
N PHE A 9 0.97 -51.73 -72.88
CA PHE A 9 2.43 -51.78 -73.13
C PHE A 9 2.96 -50.57 -73.94
N LEU A 10 4.20 -50.15 -73.56
CA LEU A 10 5.14 -49.20 -74.18
C LEU A 10 4.94 -47.72 -73.76
N GLY A 11 5.93 -46.96 -73.26
CA GLY A 11 7.36 -47.19 -72.99
C GLY A 11 8.04 -45.84 -72.71
N GLY A 12 8.95 -45.81 -71.74
CA GLY A 12 10.16 -44.96 -71.63
C GLY A 12 10.02 -43.43 -71.52
N LEU A 13 10.45 -42.89 -70.38
CA LEU A 13 11.53 -41.88 -70.35
C LEU A 13 12.17 -41.86 -68.95
N MET A 14 13.47 -42.16 -68.92
CA MET A 14 14.34 -42.00 -67.75
C MET A 14 14.65 -40.51 -67.57
N LEU A 15 14.38 -39.97 -66.38
CA LEU A 15 15.04 -38.77 -65.88
C LEU A 15 15.71 -39.15 -64.56
N GLY A 16 17.03 -39.32 -64.62
CA GLY A 16 17.87 -39.48 -63.45
C GLY A 16 17.86 -38.19 -62.64
N GLY A 17 17.27 -38.24 -61.44
CA GLY A 17 17.68 -37.35 -60.36
C GLY A 17 19.05 -37.83 -59.89
N CYS A 18 20.05 -36.94 -59.94
CA CYS A 18 21.34 -37.17 -59.34
C CYS A 18 21.16 -37.42 -57.84
N ASP A 19 21.29 -38.68 -57.42
CA ASP A 19 21.55 -39.01 -56.02
C ASP A 19 22.99 -38.57 -55.73
N THR A 20 23.15 -37.33 -55.31
CA THR A 20 24.39 -36.87 -54.67
C THR A 20 24.38 -37.32 -53.21
N GLY A 21 24.16 -38.61 -52.97
CA GLY A 21 24.48 -39.23 -51.71
C GLY A 21 25.99 -39.21 -51.56
N PHE A 22 26.48 -38.64 -50.46
CA PHE A 22 27.86 -38.79 -50.04
C PHE A 22 28.15 -40.30 -49.91
N MET A 23 28.76 -40.90 -50.94
CA MET A 23 29.21 -42.29 -50.92
C MET A 23 30.57 -42.32 -50.19
N GLY A 24 30.50 -42.28 -48.87
CA GLY A 24 31.60 -42.58 -47.97
C GLY A 24 31.14 -43.60 -46.93
N THR A 25 32.05 -44.48 -46.49
CA THR A 25 31.82 -45.23 -45.26
C THR A 25 31.82 -44.23 -44.09
N PRO A 26 30.81 -44.24 -43.20
CA PRO A 26 30.83 -43.41 -42.00
C PRO A 26 32.16 -43.63 -41.29
N LEU A 27 32.84 -42.54 -40.94
CA LEU A 27 34.00 -42.64 -40.07
C LEU A 27 33.52 -43.21 -38.71
N PRO A 28 34.36 -43.98 -38.01
CA PRO A 28 34.02 -44.40 -36.66
C PRO A 28 33.83 -43.16 -35.78
N ASN A 29 32.72 -43.08 -35.05
CA ASN A 29 32.39 -41.94 -34.19
C ASN A 29 33.53 -41.64 -33.21
N GLN A 30 33.98 -40.39 -33.20
CA GLN A 30 35.00 -39.87 -32.31
C GLN A 30 34.35 -38.99 -31.23
N PRO A 31 34.90 -38.96 -30.01
CA PRO A 31 34.36 -38.08 -28.98
C PRO A 31 34.62 -36.60 -29.35
N PRO A 32 33.73 -35.69 -28.93
CA PRO A 32 33.92 -34.26 -29.14
C PRO A 32 34.99 -33.69 -28.20
N GLU A 33 35.47 -32.48 -28.49
CA GLU A 33 36.34 -31.70 -27.62
C GLU A 33 35.64 -30.43 -27.11
N THR A 34 35.84 -30.10 -25.84
CA THR A 34 35.23 -28.93 -25.19
C THR A 34 36.27 -27.88 -24.84
N TYR A 35 35.92 -26.63 -25.08
CA TYR A 35 36.76 -25.47 -24.81
C TYR A 35 36.01 -24.48 -23.92
N LEU A 36 36.67 -23.99 -22.87
CA LEU A 36 36.08 -23.05 -21.92
C LEU A 36 36.56 -21.63 -22.22
N SER A 37 35.61 -20.71 -22.37
CA SER A 37 35.85 -19.28 -22.57
C SER A 37 35.27 -18.53 -21.38
N VAL A 38 36.11 -18.14 -20.41
CA VAL A 38 35.61 -17.29 -19.32
C VAL A 38 35.56 -15.85 -19.79
N ARG A 39 34.37 -15.25 -19.71
CA ARG A 39 34.10 -13.88 -20.17
C ARG A 39 33.73 -12.94 -19.02
N ASP A 40 34.30 -13.16 -17.84
CA ASP A 40 34.16 -12.20 -16.77
C ASP A 40 35.12 -11.03 -17.00
N SER A 41 34.62 -9.80 -17.07
CA SER A 41 35.46 -8.61 -17.21
C SER A 41 36.41 -8.42 -16.01
N SER A 42 36.10 -9.00 -14.85
CA SER A 42 36.98 -9.02 -13.68
C SER A 42 38.15 -10.01 -13.82
N LEU A 43 38.04 -11.02 -14.71
CA LEU A 43 39.10 -12.01 -14.96
C LEU A 43 40.16 -11.54 -15.96
N VAL A 44 39.83 -10.57 -16.82
CA VAL A 44 40.72 -10.13 -17.90
C VAL A 44 41.99 -9.43 -17.38
N ASP A 45 41.98 -8.91 -16.13
CA ASP A 45 43.11 -8.16 -15.56
C ASP A 45 43.62 -8.65 -14.18
N LYS A 46 43.05 -9.69 -13.56
CA LYS A 46 43.23 -9.94 -12.10
C LYS A 46 43.41 -11.41 -11.67
N LEU A 47 44.32 -12.15 -12.33
CA LEU A 47 44.65 -13.53 -11.96
C LEU A 47 45.17 -13.77 -10.51
N PRO A 48 45.68 -12.79 -9.74
CA PRO A 48 45.95 -12.99 -8.31
C PRO A 48 44.84 -12.53 -7.36
N GLU A 49 43.75 -11.89 -7.82
CA GLU A 49 42.63 -11.46 -6.95
C GLU A 49 41.46 -12.45 -7.01
N ARG A 50 40.76 -12.63 -5.87
CA ARG A 50 39.57 -13.48 -5.80
C ARG A 50 38.38 -12.80 -6.49
N LEU A 51 37.62 -13.56 -7.28
CA LEU A 51 36.41 -13.11 -7.96
C LEU A 51 35.22 -13.01 -6.99
N VAL A 52 34.15 -12.34 -7.42
CA VAL A 52 32.84 -12.44 -6.75
C VAL A 52 32.26 -13.85 -6.87
N SER A 53 31.30 -14.20 -6.02
CA SER A 53 30.69 -15.55 -6.00
C SER A 53 29.83 -15.87 -7.22
N THR A 54 29.41 -14.86 -8.00
CA THR A 54 28.69 -15.07 -9.26
C THR A 54 29.60 -14.84 -10.46
N VAL A 55 29.74 -15.84 -11.34
CA VAL A 55 30.56 -15.75 -12.55
C VAL A 55 29.75 -16.07 -13.81
N TYR A 56 30.08 -15.37 -14.90
CA TYR A 56 29.58 -15.70 -16.23
C TYR A 56 30.57 -16.59 -16.98
N VAL A 57 30.14 -17.79 -17.32
CA VAL A 57 30.95 -18.78 -18.03
C VAL A 57 30.35 -19.05 -19.41
N ALA A 58 31.22 -19.16 -20.40
CA ALA A 58 30.88 -19.59 -21.74
C ALA A 58 31.81 -20.73 -22.17
N TRP A 59 31.35 -21.54 -23.11
CA TRP A 59 32.09 -22.68 -23.65
C TRP A 59 31.69 -22.96 -25.09
N THR A 60 32.52 -23.72 -25.78
CA THR A 60 32.27 -24.21 -27.14
C THR A 60 32.65 -25.68 -27.21
N GLY A 61 32.02 -26.42 -28.11
CA GLY A 61 32.40 -27.79 -28.42
C GLY A 61 32.62 -27.96 -29.91
N ASP A 62 33.59 -28.79 -30.26
CA ASP A 62 33.89 -29.19 -31.64
C ASP A 62 33.86 -30.71 -31.74
N ASP A 63 33.30 -31.23 -32.82
CA ASP A 63 33.12 -32.65 -33.03
C ASP A 63 33.77 -33.06 -34.37
N PRO A 64 34.81 -33.92 -34.37
CA PRO A 64 35.64 -34.16 -35.56
C PRO A 64 34.89 -34.78 -36.75
N ASP A 65 33.79 -35.50 -36.50
CA ASP A 65 33.05 -36.27 -37.48
C ASP A 65 31.53 -36.03 -37.45
N GLY A 66 31.06 -35.07 -36.64
CA GLY A 66 29.64 -34.76 -36.49
C GLY A 66 29.37 -33.36 -35.96
N TYR A 67 28.45 -33.26 -35.00
CA TYR A 67 28.08 -32.01 -34.34
C TYR A 67 27.67 -32.22 -32.88
N VAL A 68 27.96 -31.21 -32.05
CA VAL A 68 27.56 -31.19 -30.64
C VAL A 68 26.07 -30.93 -30.49
N VAL A 69 25.37 -31.80 -29.76
CA VAL A 69 23.91 -31.69 -29.50
C VAL A 69 23.59 -31.13 -28.12
N ALA A 70 24.51 -31.21 -27.17
CA ALA A 70 24.35 -30.68 -25.83
C ALA A 70 25.69 -30.53 -25.10
N TYR A 71 25.62 -29.95 -23.91
CA TYR A 71 26.70 -29.90 -22.94
C TYR A 71 26.24 -30.44 -21.60
N GLU A 72 27.19 -30.88 -20.81
CA GLU A 72 27.01 -31.27 -19.42
C GLU A 72 27.98 -30.47 -18.57
N LEU A 73 27.48 -29.83 -17.53
CA LEU A 73 28.28 -29.02 -16.61
C LEU A 73 28.12 -29.48 -15.17
N ARG A 74 29.15 -29.24 -14.35
CA ARG A 74 29.12 -29.41 -12.90
C ARG A 74 30.09 -28.45 -12.22
N TYR A 75 29.79 -28.08 -10.99
CA TYR A 75 30.66 -27.22 -10.19
C TYR A 75 30.56 -27.55 -8.71
N TYR A 76 31.69 -27.46 -8.01
CA TYR A 76 31.82 -27.90 -6.62
C TYR A 76 33.06 -27.30 -5.97
N ALA A 77 33.05 -27.17 -4.64
CA ALA A 77 34.22 -26.68 -3.91
C ALA A 77 35.40 -27.67 -4.05
N LEU A 78 36.60 -27.12 -4.27
CA LEU A 78 37.82 -27.89 -4.43
C LEU A 78 38.08 -28.73 -3.18
N GLY A 79 38.30 -30.03 -3.38
CA GLY A 79 38.48 -31.00 -2.29
C GLY A 79 37.22 -31.77 -1.91
N LEU A 80 36.04 -31.38 -2.42
CA LEU A 80 34.81 -32.17 -2.31
C LEU A 80 34.64 -33.13 -3.51
N SER A 81 33.80 -34.16 -3.31
CA SER A 81 33.45 -35.08 -4.40
C SER A 81 32.57 -34.39 -5.44
N PRO A 82 32.82 -34.62 -6.75
CA PRO A 82 32.05 -33.97 -7.80
C PRO A 82 30.60 -34.46 -7.80
N PRO A 83 29.61 -33.56 -7.96
CA PRO A 83 28.21 -33.94 -8.10
C PRO A 83 27.94 -34.55 -9.49
N GLY A 84 26.69 -34.95 -9.70
CA GLY A 84 26.20 -35.37 -11.01
C GLY A 84 26.24 -34.23 -12.03
N TRP A 85 26.27 -34.60 -13.32
CA TRP A 85 26.26 -33.67 -14.43
C TRP A 85 24.88 -33.04 -14.65
N ILE A 86 24.86 -31.75 -14.99
CA ILE A 86 23.66 -31.00 -15.38
C ILE A 86 23.71 -30.80 -16.88
N ARG A 87 22.74 -31.35 -17.62
CA ARG A 87 22.66 -31.23 -19.08
C ARG A 87 22.04 -29.88 -19.49
N THR A 88 22.60 -29.24 -20.51
CA THR A 88 22.11 -28.00 -21.11
C THR A 88 22.38 -27.98 -22.61
N THR A 89 21.59 -27.26 -23.39
CA THR A 89 21.87 -26.97 -24.81
C THR A 89 22.48 -25.59 -25.01
N ARG A 90 22.59 -24.79 -23.94
CA ARG A 90 23.24 -23.47 -23.99
C ARG A 90 24.75 -23.61 -24.01
N ASN A 91 25.40 -22.59 -24.54
CA ASN A 91 26.86 -22.44 -24.59
C ASN A 91 27.39 -21.45 -23.52
N ASP A 92 26.51 -20.90 -22.70
CA ASP A 92 26.84 -20.01 -21.59
C ASP A 92 25.80 -20.08 -20.47
N THR A 93 26.20 -19.58 -19.29
CA THR A 93 25.30 -19.33 -18.17
C THR A 93 25.95 -18.43 -17.11
N LEU A 94 25.11 -17.76 -16.32
CA LEU A 94 25.50 -17.14 -15.06
C LEU A 94 25.38 -18.17 -13.93
N ILE A 95 26.39 -18.30 -13.07
CA ILE A 95 26.43 -19.30 -11.98
C ILE A 95 26.77 -18.61 -10.67
N VAL A 96 25.99 -18.90 -9.63
CA VAL A 96 26.39 -18.65 -8.24
C VAL A 96 27.22 -19.85 -7.79
N LEU A 97 28.53 -19.63 -7.62
CA LEU A 97 29.45 -20.67 -7.24
C LEU A 97 29.30 -20.98 -5.74
N PRO A 98 29.24 -22.27 -5.35
CA PRO A 98 28.98 -22.66 -3.98
C PRO A 98 30.13 -22.23 -3.07
N ILE A 99 29.77 -21.60 -1.95
CA ILE A 99 30.66 -21.29 -0.84
C ILE A 99 30.07 -21.97 0.39
N GLU A 100 30.91 -22.64 1.17
CA GLU A 100 30.44 -23.24 2.42
C GLU A 100 29.88 -22.17 3.36
N ALA A 101 28.77 -22.47 4.02
CA ALA A 101 28.11 -21.55 4.93
C ALA A 101 29.10 -21.02 5.98
N GLY A 102 29.20 -19.70 6.09
CA GLY A 102 30.13 -19.02 7.00
C GLY A 102 31.56 -18.86 6.48
N SER A 103 31.90 -19.40 5.30
CA SER A 103 33.17 -19.10 4.65
C SER A 103 33.10 -17.80 3.85
N GLN A 104 34.20 -17.04 3.85
CA GLN A 104 34.34 -15.83 3.03
C GLN A 104 35.06 -16.08 1.71
N THR A 105 35.68 -17.24 1.54
CA THR A 105 36.43 -17.58 0.33
C THR A 105 36.29 -19.05 0.00
N ALA A 106 36.26 -19.37 -1.29
CA ALA A 106 36.28 -20.74 -1.77
C ALA A 106 37.08 -20.83 -3.06
N ASP A 107 37.61 -22.00 -3.36
CA ASP A 107 38.17 -22.30 -4.67
C ASP A 107 37.21 -23.32 -5.30
N VAL A 108 36.51 -22.93 -6.36
CA VAL A 108 35.43 -23.73 -6.94
C VAL A 108 35.86 -24.29 -8.28
N VAL A 109 35.77 -25.61 -8.41
CA VAL A 109 36.00 -26.31 -9.67
C VAL A 109 34.75 -26.14 -10.54
N PHE A 110 34.94 -25.71 -11.78
CA PHE A 110 33.91 -25.75 -12.82
C PHE A 110 34.39 -26.65 -13.95
N GLU A 111 33.53 -27.58 -14.36
CA GLU A 111 33.78 -28.52 -15.45
C GLU A 111 32.60 -28.52 -16.41
N VAL A 112 32.92 -28.57 -17.71
CA VAL A 112 31.94 -28.70 -18.79
C VAL A 112 32.46 -29.66 -19.86
N ARG A 113 31.56 -30.49 -20.41
CA ARG A 113 31.84 -31.42 -21.50
C ARG A 113 30.77 -31.39 -22.57
N ALA A 114 31.17 -31.45 -23.84
CA ALA A 114 30.29 -31.57 -24.99
C ALA A 114 29.77 -33.00 -25.15
N ILE A 115 28.57 -33.14 -25.71
CA ILE A 115 27.92 -34.40 -26.07
C ILE A 115 27.59 -34.33 -27.57
N ASP A 116 28.08 -35.29 -28.35
CA ASP A 116 27.88 -35.35 -29.80
C ASP A 116 26.50 -35.92 -30.21
N ASN A 117 26.24 -35.97 -31.52
CA ASN A 117 25.01 -36.51 -32.09
C ASN A 117 24.85 -38.02 -31.99
N GLU A 118 25.89 -38.76 -31.60
CA GLU A 118 25.86 -40.21 -31.32
C GLU A 118 25.92 -40.53 -29.81
N ALA A 119 25.77 -39.49 -28.98
CA ALA A 119 25.77 -39.53 -27.52
C ALA A 119 27.10 -39.91 -26.85
N LEU A 120 28.26 -39.77 -27.52
CA LEU A 120 29.54 -39.75 -26.83
C LEU A 120 29.76 -38.39 -26.14
N ALA A 121 30.40 -38.46 -24.99
CA ALA A 121 30.81 -37.30 -24.21
C ALA A 121 32.31 -37.07 -24.37
N ASP A 122 32.73 -35.81 -24.34
CA ASP A 122 34.14 -35.45 -24.24
C ASP A 122 34.77 -36.15 -23.00
N PRO A 123 35.79 -37.03 -23.19
CA PRO A 123 36.44 -37.76 -22.11
C PRO A 123 37.34 -36.88 -21.24
N THR A 124 37.66 -35.67 -21.70
CA THR A 124 38.53 -34.68 -21.08
C THR A 124 37.77 -33.35 -20.86
N PRO A 125 36.83 -33.28 -19.91
CA PRO A 125 36.05 -32.08 -19.67
C PRO A 125 36.93 -30.84 -19.53
N ALA A 126 36.52 -29.73 -20.16
CA ALA A 126 37.15 -28.45 -19.95
C ALA A 126 36.97 -28.04 -18.48
N ARG A 127 38.09 -27.73 -17.82
CA ARG A 127 38.14 -27.53 -16.36
C ARG A 127 38.82 -26.21 -16.01
N THR A 128 38.24 -25.48 -15.07
CA THR A 128 38.86 -24.31 -14.43
C THR A 128 38.60 -24.31 -12.93
N VAL A 129 39.42 -23.56 -12.18
CA VAL A 129 39.22 -23.32 -10.75
C VAL A 129 39.04 -21.82 -10.54
N PHE A 130 37.89 -21.44 -10.00
CA PHE A 130 37.57 -20.06 -9.66
C PHE A 130 37.90 -19.78 -8.19
N PRO A 131 38.94 -18.97 -7.90
CA PRO A 131 39.15 -18.47 -6.56
C PRO A 131 38.13 -17.36 -6.30
N ILE A 132 37.11 -17.63 -5.50
CA ILE A 132 36.03 -16.67 -5.19
C ILE A 132 36.14 -16.14 -3.77
N ARG A 133 35.54 -14.98 -3.56
CA ARG A 133 35.33 -14.32 -2.29
C ARG A 133 33.87 -13.91 -2.20
N ASN A 134 33.25 -14.24 -1.08
CA ASN A 134 31.91 -13.79 -0.75
C ASN A 134 31.96 -12.39 -0.11
N SER A 135 31.02 -11.55 -0.49
CA SER A 135 30.84 -10.19 0.00
C SER A 135 29.47 -10.12 0.68
N PRO A 136 29.37 -9.69 1.95
CA PRO A 136 28.08 -9.63 2.62
C PRO A 136 27.15 -8.65 1.89
N PRO A 137 25.83 -8.92 1.88
CA PRO A 137 24.88 -8.03 1.25
C PRO A 137 24.73 -6.71 2.02
N GLU A 138 24.09 -5.74 1.37
CA GLU A 138 23.70 -4.46 1.95
C GLU A 138 22.18 -4.31 1.96
N ILE A 139 21.65 -3.71 3.02
CA ILE A 139 20.23 -3.36 3.13
C ILE A 139 20.06 -1.99 3.76
N ARG A 140 19.06 -1.23 3.30
CA ARG A 140 18.67 0.06 3.86
C ARG A 140 17.16 0.24 3.83
N LEU A 141 16.59 0.85 4.87
CA LEU A 141 15.19 1.25 4.87
C LEU A 141 14.98 2.48 3.98
N VAL A 142 13.85 2.53 3.27
CA VAL A 142 13.48 3.65 2.41
C VAL A 142 12.85 4.75 3.25
N GLY A 143 13.58 5.84 3.48
CA GLY A 143 13.22 6.88 4.45
C GLY A 143 11.86 7.55 4.26
N PHE A 144 11.41 7.76 3.01
CA PHE A 144 10.12 8.39 2.71
C PHE A 144 8.91 7.43 2.77
N GLU A 145 9.16 6.14 3.03
CA GLU A 145 8.13 5.11 3.19
C GLU A 145 8.17 4.44 4.57
N LEU A 146 8.89 5.06 5.52
CA LEU A 146 8.85 4.64 6.91
C LEU A 146 7.46 4.92 7.49
N PRO A 147 6.97 4.05 8.39
CA PRO A 147 5.73 4.35 9.09
C PRO A 147 5.89 5.62 9.95
N PRO A 148 4.78 6.27 10.31
CA PRO A 148 4.77 7.31 11.32
C PRO A 148 5.39 6.83 12.64
N ASP A 149 5.77 7.78 13.51
CA ASP A 149 6.25 7.48 14.86
C ASP A 149 5.22 6.73 15.71
N THR A 150 3.94 6.82 15.35
CA THR A 150 2.81 6.16 16.01
C THR A 150 1.87 5.56 14.97
N THR A 151 1.60 4.27 15.10
CA THR A 151 0.71 3.53 14.20
C THR A 151 -0.35 2.76 14.98
N PHE A 152 -1.38 2.30 14.29
CA PHE A 152 -2.22 1.18 14.71
C PHE A 152 -1.52 -0.14 14.31
N PRO A 153 -2.03 -1.36 14.61
CA PRO A 153 -1.32 -2.61 14.35
C PRO A 153 -1.31 -3.00 12.85
N VAL A 154 -1.28 -2.00 11.97
CA VAL A 154 -1.16 -2.10 10.52
C VAL A 154 -0.12 -1.06 10.08
N PHE A 155 1.02 -1.53 9.61
CA PHE A 155 2.14 -0.67 9.20
C PHE A 155 2.95 -1.36 8.10
N SER A 156 3.62 -0.56 7.28
CA SER A 156 4.40 -1.04 6.15
C SER A 156 5.82 -0.53 6.23
N PHE A 157 6.73 -1.34 5.69
CA PHE A 157 8.13 -0.98 5.51
C PHE A 157 8.55 -1.25 4.07
N SER A 158 9.51 -0.47 3.62
CA SER A 158 10.13 -0.61 2.32
C SER A 158 11.64 -0.56 2.52
N TRP A 159 12.37 -1.40 1.80
CA TRP A 159 13.82 -1.46 1.87
C TRP A 159 14.43 -1.71 0.51
N GLN A 160 15.69 -1.32 0.38
CA GLN A 160 16.52 -1.58 -0.77
C GLN A 160 17.62 -2.53 -0.36
N VAL A 161 17.72 -3.66 -1.06
CA VAL A 161 18.73 -4.69 -0.85
C VAL A 161 19.61 -4.82 -2.08
N SER A 162 20.89 -5.08 -1.87
CA SER A 162 21.85 -5.37 -2.93
C SER A 162 22.94 -6.29 -2.42
N ASP A 163 23.41 -7.20 -3.26
CA ASP A 163 24.54 -8.07 -2.96
C ASP A 163 25.69 -7.72 -3.93
N PRO A 164 26.90 -7.41 -3.44
CA PRO A 164 28.04 -7.11 -4.30
C PRO A 164 28.42 -8.26 -5.23
N ASP A 165 28.10 -9.50 -4.85
CA ASP A 165 28.34 -10.67 -5.67
C ASP A 165 27.18 -10.98 -6.63
N GLY A 166 26.16 -10.14 -6.68
CA GLY A 166 25.04 -10.21 -7.61
C GLY A 166 23.71 -10.58 -6.95
N ALA A 167 22.61 -10.02 -7.45
CA ALA A 167 21.29 -10.15 -6.82
C ALA A 167 20.80 -11.60 -6.64
N ILE A 168 21.24 -12.53 -7.50
CA ILE A 168 20.91 -13.95 -7.39
C ILE A 168 21.59 -14.64 -6.19
N ASN A 169 22.63 -14.02 -5.60
CA ASN A 169 23.30 -14.47 -4.38
C ASN A 169 22.49 -14.14 -3.11
N LEU A 170 21.45 -13.30 -3.18
CA LEU A 170 20.56 -13.06 -2.05
C LEU A 170 19.73 -14.32 -1.75
N ALA A 171 19.80 -14.82 -0.52
CA ALA A 171 19.04 -15.97 -0.09
C ALA A 171 17.71 -15.59 0.58
N ARG A 172 17.72 -14.58 1.45
CA ARG A 172 16.53 -14.14 2.19
C ARG A 172 16.71 -12.77 2.84
N ILE A 173 15.59 -12.17 3.21
CA ILE A 173 15.54 -11.04 4.15
C ILE A 173 15.09 -11.57 5.51
N GLU A 174 15.77 -11.19 6.58
CA GLU A 174 15.42 -11.58 7.94
C GLU A 174 14.85 -10.39 8.70
N VAL A 175 13.67 -10.57 9.30
CA VAL A 175 12.95 -9.55 10.08
C VAL A 175 12.63 -10.02 11.49
N SER A 176 12.57 -9.10 12.45
CA SER A 176 12.11 -9.39 13.81
C SER A 176 11.59 -8.14 14.52
N PHE A 177 10.66 -8.31 15.46
CA PHE A 177 10.22 -7.26 16.37
C PHE A 177 10.87 -7.45 17.74
N ASN A 178 11.49 -6.40 18.26
CA ASN A 178 12.00 -6.29 19.63
C ASN A 178 13.07 -7.30 20.06
N ASP A 179 13.46 -8.24 19.19
CA ASP A 179 14.49 -9.24 19.42
C ASP A 179 15.50 -9.24 18.26
N SER A 180 16.74 -8.86 18.54
CA SER A 180 17.81 -8.84 17.54
C SER A 180 18.53 -10.19 17.37
N SER A 181 18.02 -11.28 17.98
CA SER A 181 18.63 -12.61 17.99
C SER A 181 17.81 -13.68 17.27
N GLN A 182 16.48 -13.60 17.32
CA GLN A 182 15.56 -14.51 16.61
C GLN A 182 14.92 -13.78 15.43
N PHE A 183 14.97 -14.35 14.23
CA PHE A 183 14.48 -13.72 13.01
C PHE A 183 13.54 -14.65 12.23
N VAL A 184 12.60 -14.03 11.53
CA VAL A 184 11.73 -14.69 10.54
C VAL A 184 12.25 -14.37 9.14
N ALA A 185 12.36 -15.40 8.30
CA ALA A 185 12.82 -15.27 6.93
C ALA A 185 11.68 -14.86 5.99
N LEU A 186 11.95 -13.88 5.14
CA LEU A 186 11.16 -13.45 4.00
C LEU A 186 11.92 -13.78 2.70
N PRO A 187 11.21 -14.02 1.57
CA PRO A 187 11.85 -14.21 0.27
C PRO A 187 12.76 -13.03 -0.11
N PRO A 188 13.88 -13.28 -0.81
CA PRO A 188 14.89 -12.26 -1.13
C PRO A 188 14.37 -11.16 -2.07
N GLU A 189 13.32 -11.42 -2.84
CA GLU A 189 12.68 -10.47 -3.74
C GLU A 189 11.72 -9.48 -3.06
N VAL A 190 11.42 -9.65 -1.77
CA VAL A 190 10.54 -8.74 -1.04
C VAL A 190 11.27 -7.43 -0.80
N ASP A 191 10.72 -6.34 -1.33
CA ASP A 191 11.20 -4.95 -1.15
C ASP A 191 10.20 -4.06 -0.40
N PHE A 192 8.92 -4.44 -0.39
CA PHE A 192 7.83 -3.79 0.34
C PHE A 192 7.03 -4.83 1.11
N VAL A 193 6.81 -4.57 2.40
CA VAL A 193 6.06 -5.44 3.30
C VAL A 193 4.99 -4.64 4.05
N THR A 194 3.85 -5.26 4.30
CA THR A 194 2.85 -4.77 5.25
C THR A 194 2.62 -5.81 6.32
N PHE A 195 2.71 -5.39 7.58
CA PHE A 195 2.45 -6.21 8.74
C PHE A 195 1.06 -5.88 9.29
N VAL A 196 0.28 -6.91 9.62
CA VAL A 196 -1.04 -6.78 10.25
C VAL A 196 -1.04 -7.60 11.53
N GLY A 197 -1.08 -6.92 12.68
CA GLY A 197 -1.12 -7.54 14.00
C GLY A 197 -2.44 -8.28 14.25
N ASN A 198 -2.35 -9.47 14.83
CA ASN A 198 -3.52 -10.27 15.23
C ASN A 198 -4.11 -9.77 16.57
N VAL A 199 -4.84 -8.66 16.51
CA VAL A 199 -5.34 -7.98 17.71
C VAL A 199 -6.76 -8.43 18.07
N ASP A 200 -6.92 -8.85 19.32
CA ASP A 200 -8.23 -8.91 19.97
C ASP A 200 -8.47 -7.59 20.70
N ARG A 201 -9.46 -6.82 20.22
CA ARG A 201 -9.83 -5.51 20.77
C ARG A 201 -10.49 -5.61 22.15
N ASP A 202 -11.11 -6.76 22.45
CA ASP A 202 -11.91 -6.96 23.66
C ASP A 202 -11.08 -7.55 24.81
N ASP A 203 -9.85 -8.03 24.55
CA ASP A 203 -8.93 -8.52 25.57
C ASP A 203 -7.98 -7.40 26.06
N PRO A 204 -8.20 -6.80 27.24
CA PRO A 204 -7.30 -5.77 27.77
C PRO A 204 -5.93 -6.31 28.22
N LEU A 205 -5.76 -7.64 28.34
CA LEU A 205 -4.54 -8.29 28.81
C LEU A 205 -3.60 -8.69 27.67
N GLN A 206 -4.06 -8.67 26.41
CA GLN A 206 -3.18 -8.87 25.26
C GLN A 206 -2.28 -7.65 25.08
N LEU A 207 -1.05 -7.77 25.57
CA LEU A 207 0.03 -6.78 25.48
C LEU A 207 1.00 -7.07 24.32
N GLU A 208 0.97 -8.27 23.74
CA GLU A 208 1.84 -8.69 22.65
C GLU A 208 1.07 -9.62 21.68
N THR A 209 1.45 -9.62 20.41
CA THR A 209 0.86 -10.46 19.35
C THR A 209 1.88 -10.85 18.27
N SER A 210 1.53 -11.82 17.43
CA SER A 210 2.15 -11.97 16.11
C SER A 210 1.54 -10.99 15.10
N ALA A 211 2.32 -10.66 14.06
CA ALA A 211 1.86 -9.93 12.89
C ALA A 211 1.98 -10.76 11.63
N ARG A 212 0.89 -10.85 10.87
CA ARG A 212 0.88 -11.51 9.57
C ARG A 212 1.56 -10.63 8.52
N VAL A 213 2.32 -11.28 7.65
CA VAL A 213 3.10 -10.63 6.59
C VAL A 213 2.32 -10.64 5.28
N TYR A 214 2.25 -9.47 4.65
CA TYR A 214 1.77 -9.29 3.28
C TYR A 214 2.88 -8.64 2.45
N THR A 215 3.09 -9.12 1.22
CA THR A 215 4.20 -8.67 0.38
C THR A 215 3.74 -7.87 -0.84
N GLY A 216 4.57 -6.90 -1.21
CA GLY A 216 4.34 -6.01 -2.33
C GLY A 216 3.17 -5.06 -2.12
N ARG A 217 3.08 -4.05 -3.00
CA ARG A 217 1.98 -3.06 -2.97
C ARG A 217 0.62 -3.64 -3.33
N ALA A 218 0.61 -4.80 -3.98
CA ALA A 218 -0.61 -5.56 -4.26
C ALA A 218 -1.16 -6.31 -3.03
N PHE A 219 -0.54 -6.16 -1.85
CA PHE A 219 -0.99 -6.74 -0.58
C PHE A 219 -1.19 -8.26 -0.65
N ARG A 220 -0.18 -8.97 -1.16
CA ARG A 220 -0.27 -10.42 -1.37
C ARG A 220 -0.14 -11.13 -0.03
N SER A 221 -1.16 -11.91 0.33
CA SER A 221 -1.15 -12.71 1.55
C SER A 221 -0.02 -13.74 1.53
N THR A 222 0.62 -13.92 2.68
CA THR A 222 1.58 -15.01 2.92
C THR A 222 1.12 -15.87 4.09
N THR A 223 1.80 -16.98 4.33
CA THR A 223 1.66 -17.80 5.55
C THR A 223 2.63 -17.39 6.65
N ILE A 224 3.43 -16.33 6.44
CA ILE A 224 4.48 -15.90 7.34
C ILE A 224 3.88 -15.02 8.43
N GLU A 225 4.27 -15.28 9.68
CA GLU A 225 3.95 -14.45 10.84
C GLU A 225 5.23 -14.10 11.61
N VAL A 226 5.32 -12.86 12.07
CA VAL A 226 6.44 -12.37 12.88
C VAL A 226 5.94 -12.15 14.31
N PRO A 227 6.46 -12.88 15.31
CA PRO A 227 6.08 -12.73 16.71
C PRO A 227 6.72 -11.48 17.33
N GLY A 228 6.33 -11.15 18.58
CA GLY A 228 7.01 -10.13 19.37
C GLY A 228 6.49 -8.71 19.20
N LEU A 229 5.38 -8.49 18.47
CA LEU A 229 4.78 -7.17 18.29
C LEU A 229 4.06 -6.76 19.58
N ARG A 230 4.58 -5.75 20.28
CA ARG A 230 4.00 -5.23 21.52
C ARG A 230 2.92 -4.19 21.20
N LEU A 231 1.83 -4.21 21.96
CA LEU A 231 0.67 -3.33 21.79
C LEU A 231 0.65 -2.24 22.88
N ASP A 232 0.22 -1.03 22.51
CA ASP A 232 0.34 0.20 23.32
C ASP A 232 1.77 0.44 23.84
N ALA A 233 2.76 0.12 23.01
CA ALA A 233 4.17 0.15 23.37
C ALA A 233 5.06 0.55 22.20
N GLU A 234 6.28 0.99 22.55
CA GLU A 234 7.38 1.14 21.60
C GLU A 234 7.81 -0.24 21.07
N ASN A 235 8.02 -0.30 19.76
CA ASN A 235 8.53 -1.46 19.06
C ASN A 235 9.77 -1.07 18.25
N THR A 236 10.71 -2.00 18.12
CA THR A 236 11.85 -1.88 17.20
C THR A 236 11.80 -3.01 16.18
N LEU A 237 11.70 -2.67 14.89
CA LEU A 237 11.91 -3.60 13.79
C LEU A 237 13.40 -3.74 13.56
N TYR A 238 13.88 -4.97 13.50
CA TYR A 238 15.22 -5.32 13.04
C TYR A 238 15.13 -5.98 11.67
N VAL A 239 15.97 -5.55 10.72
CA VAL A 239 16.03 -6.11 9.36
C VAL A 239 17.48 -6.33 8.95
N ARG A 240 17.76 -7.48 8.31
CA ARG A 240 19.03 -7.75 7.62
C ARG A 240 18.81 -8.60 6.37
N ALA A 241 19.72 -8.51 5.41
CA ALA A 241 19.79 -9.44 4.28
C ALA A 241 20.79 -10.56 4.57
N VAL A 242 20.54 -11.74 4.01
CA VAL A 242 21.41 -12.91 4.10
C VAL A 242 21.61 -13.48 2.70
N ASP A 243 22.86 -13.77 2.36
CA ASP A 243 23.23 -14.40 1.08
C ASP A 243 23.23 -15.94 1.14
N GLN A 244 23.50 -16.60 0.02
CA GLN A 244 23.55 -18.07 -0.08
C GLN A 244 24.70 -18.70 0.74
N ALA A 245 25.72 -17.93 1.11
CA ALA A 245 26.84 -18.35 1.95
C ALA A 245 26.63 -18.04 3.44
N GLU A 246 25.41 -17.63 3.84
CA GLU A 246 25.02 -17.23 5.19
C GLU A 246 25.74 -15.97 5.72
N ALA A 247 26.39 -15.19 4.85
CA ALA A 247 26.90 -13.89 5.26
C ALA A 247 25.76 -12.88 5.36
N ARG A 248 25.88 -12.00 6.34
CA ARG A 248 24.80 -11.11 6.79
C ARG A 248 25.16 -9.67 6.53
N SER A 249 24.18 -8.90 6.08
CA SER A 249 24.31 -7.45 6.03
C SER A 249 24.48 -6.86 7.44
N ARG A 250 24.88 -5.59 7.50
CA ARG A 250 24.68 -4.80 8.72
C ARG A 250 23.19 -4.83 9.09
N LEU A 251 22.93 -5.01 10.38
CA LEU A 251 21.57 -4.93 10.93
C LEU A 251 21.09 -3.48 10.89
N VAL A 252 19.93 -3.25 10.26
CA VAL A 252 19.23 -1.96 10.30
C VAL A 252 18.02 -2.08 11.20
N HIS A 253 17.60 -0.95 11.78
CA HIS A 253 16.47 -0.93 12.71
C HIS A 253 15.64 0.34 12.59
N TYR A 254 14.38 0.26 12.98
CA TYR A 254 13.47 1.42 13.11
C TYR A 254 12.58 1.24 14.33
N THR A 255 12.36 2.33 15.08
CA THR A 255 11.58 2.33 16.32
C THR A 255 10.35 3.21 16.18
N TRP A 256 9.20 2.71 16.61
CA TRP A 256 7.93 3.44 16.60
C TRP A 256 6.95 2.85 17.62
N HIS A 257 5.89 3.60 17.91
CA HIS A 257 4.80 3.20 18.79
C HIS A 257 3.70 2.45 18.04
N VAL A 258 3.19 1.36 18.62
CA VAL A 258 2.02 0.64 18.08
C VAL A 258 0.88 0.73 19.07
N LYS A 259 -0.17 1.46 18.72
CA LYS A 259 -1.41 1.57 19.49
C LYS A 259 -2.26 0.33 19.33
N LYS A 260 -2.89 -0.10 20.40
CA LYS A 260 -3.94 -1.11 20.36
C LYS A 260 -5.29 -0.48 20.06
N PRO A 261 -6.03 -0.91 19.02
CA PRO A 261 -7.44 -0.57 18.89
C PRO A 261 -8.23 -1.22 20.02
N LYS A 262 -8.99 -0.43 20.76
CA LYS A 262 -9.80 -0.86 21.92
C LYS A 262 -11.29 -0.75 21.65
N SER A 263 -11.68 -0.15 20.53
CA SER A 263 -13.07 0.14 20.22
C SER A 263 -13.46 -0.22 18.79
N ARG A 264 -14.76 -0.32 18.57
CA ARG A 264 -15.39 -0.33 17.24
C ARG A 264 -15.56 1.09 16.67
N VAL A 265 -15.38 2.11 17.51
CA VAL A 265 -15.61 3.52 17.22
C VAL A 265 -14.28 4.29 17.25
N LEU A 266 -13.96 4.95 16.15
CA LEU A 266 -12.83 5.84 16.00
C LEU A 266 -13.28 7.30 15.96
N LEU A 267 -12.68 8.14 16.80
CA LEU A 267 -12.77 9.59 16.71
C LEU A 267 -11.48 10.13 16.07
N VAL A 268 -11.60 10.75 14.90
CA VAL A 268 -10.47 11.35 14.17
C VAL A 268 -10.43 12.85 14.42
N ASN A 269 -9.33 13.32 15.02
CA ASN A 269 -9.00 14.73 15.13
C ASN A 269 -8.24 15.18 13.87
N ASP A 270 -8.96 15.63 12.86
CA ASP A 270 -8.43 16.31 11.67
C ASP A 270 -8.64 17.84 11.78
N TYR A 271 -8.77 18.35 13.01
CA TYR A 271 -8.98 19.77 13.24
C TYR A 271 -7.62 20.50 13.30
N ARG A 272 -7.11 20.91 12.14
CA ARG A 272 -5.72 21.38 11.93
C ARG A 272 -5.46 22.83 12.36
N LYS A 273 -5.90 23.18 13.57
CA LYS A 273 -5.67 24.48 14.22
C LYS A 273 -5.23 24.26 15.68
N ALA A 274 -4.48 25.19 16.24
CA ALA A 274 -4.05 25.15 17.64
C ALA A 274 -5.22 25.08 18.65
N THR A 275 -6.42 25.47 18.24
CA THR A 275 -7.67 25.41 18.99
C THR A 275 -8.35 24.04 18.97
N GLY A 276 -7.78 23.04 18.29
CA GLY A 276 -8.38 21.71 18.12
C GLY A 276 -8.71 21.00 19.42
N GLY A 277 -7.95 21.23 20.50
CA GLY A 277 -8.24 20.64 21.81
C GLY A 277 -9.64 20.98 22.36
N VAL A 278 -10.11 22.22 22.16
CA VAL A 278 -11.45 22.67 22.59
C VAL A 278 -12.54 21.97 21.77
N VAL A 279 -12.36 21.95 20.45
CA VAL A 279 -13.31 21.34 19.51
C VAL A 279 -13.41 19.83 19.75
N MET A 280 -12.27 19.15 19.90
CA MET A 280 -12.25 17.71 20.17
C MET A 280 -12.84 17.34 21.53
N ALA A 281 -12.65 18.16 22.56
CA ALA A 281 -13.30 17.95 23.86
C ALA A 281 -14.83 17.95 23.74
N TYR A 282 -15.40 18.84 22.91
CA TYR A 282 -16.83 18.90 22.65
C TYR A 282 -17.34 17.65 21.92
N HIS A 283 -16.69 17.23 20.83
CA HIS A 283 -17.10 16.04 20.06
C HIS A 283 -16.91 14.74 20.84
N ARG A 284 -15.81 14.62 21.61
CA ARG A 284 -15.58 13.49 22.52
C ARG A 284 -16.68 13.39 23.57
N ALA A 285 -17.15 14.52 24.11
CA ALA A 285 -18.26 14.54 25.06
C ALA A 285 -19.57 14.05 24.43
N ILE A 286 -19.86 14.40 23.17
CA ILE A 286 -21.03 13.86 22.45
C ILE A 286 -20.96 12.33 22.37
N LEU A 287 -19.82 11.79 21.93
CA LEU A 287 -19.64 10.33 21.84
C LEU A 287 -19.76 9.65 23.19
N ARG A 288 -19.09 10.17 24.23
CA ARG A 288 -19.16 9.60 25.59
C ARG A 288 -20.60 9.55 26.10
N ASP A 289 -21.39 10.57 25.82
CA ASP A 289 -22.77 10.67 26.32
C ASP A 289 -23.75 9.83 25.49
N TYR A 290 -23.44 9.56 24.21
CA TYR A 290 -24.24 8.73 23.29
C TYR A 290 -23.95 7.23 23.37
N LEU A 291 -22.66 6.85 23.43
CA LEU A 291 -22.21 5.45 23.40
C LEU A 291 -22.53 4.72 24.72
N PRO A 292 -22.67 3.38 24.70
CA PRO A 292 -22.84 2.54 25.88
C PRO A 292 -21.88 2.91 27.02
N ALA A 293 -22.36 2.91 28.25
CA ALA A 293 -21.55 3.25 29.40
C ALA A 293 -20.31 2.34 29.50
N GLY A 294 -19.13 2.94 29.58
CA GLY A 294 -17.86 2.21 29.65
C GLY A 294 -17.29 1.76 28.30
N MET A 295 -18.00 1.97 27.18
CA MET A 295 -17.44 1.68 25.86
C MET A 295 -16.27 2.63 25.55
N PRO A 296 -15.07 2.13 25.25
CA PRO A 296 -13.92 2.96 24.90
C PRO A 296 -14.14 3.66 23.54
N ILE A 297 -13.41 4.75 23.33
CA ILE A 297 -13.34 5.47 22.05
C ILE A 297 -11.87 5.44 21.64
N ASP A 298 -11.57 4.88 20.48
CA ASP A 298 -10.24 5.03 19.91
C ASP A 298 -10.11 6.43 19.32
N GLU A 299 -8.94 7.04 19.46
CA GLU A 299 -8.67 8.37 18.92
C GLU A 299 -7.47 8.35 18.00
N TRP A 300 -7.57 9.08 16.89
CA TRP A 300 -6.45 9.32 15.99
C TRP A 300 -6.28 10.81 15.77
N ASP A 301 -5.13 11.33 16.20
CA ASP A 301 -4.78 12.72 15.99
C ASP A 301 -4.04 12.91 14.66
N LEU A 302 -4.70 13.60 13.73
CA LEU A 302 -4.20 14.00 12.42
C LEU A 302 -4.06 15.53 12.30
N SER A 303 -4.11 16.25 13.44
CA SER A 303 -4.12 17.72 13.46
C SER A 303 -2.75 18.32 13.11
N GLN A 304 -1.67 17.56 13.32
CA GLN A 304 -0.31 17.96 12.98
C GLN A 304 0.11 17.49 11.59
N PRO A 305 0.99 18.24 10.91
CA PRO A 305 1.46 19.58 11.29
C PRO A 305 0.36 20.64 11.14
N TYR A 306 0.37 21.69 11.96
CA TYR A 306 -0.57 22.80 11.76
C TYR A 306 -0.36 23.50 10.42
N VAL A 307 -1.43 24.02 9.84
CA VAL A 307 -1.31 24.96 8.73
C VAL A 307 -0.88 26.32 9.28
N THR A 308 0.41 26.67 9.18
CA THR A 308 0.92 27.99 9.58
C THR A 308 1.21 28.86 8.36
N GLY A 309 0.47 29.96 8.21
CA GLY A 309 0.76 31.04 7.26
C GLY A 309 0.11 30.93 5.87
N SER A 310 0.25 32.00 5.08
CA SER A 310 -0.30 32.16 3.72
C SER A 310 0.52 31.45 2.62
N ALA A 311 1.56 30.70 2.98
CA ALA A 311 2.64 30.25 2.09
C ALA A 311 2.37 28.93 1.32
N GLY A 312 1.11 28.50 1.23
CA GLY A 312 0.70 27.50 0.22
C GLY A 312 1.05 26.04 0.48
N ASN A 313 1.99 25.69 1.37
CA ASN A 313 2.23 24.29 1.73
C ASN A 313 1.39 23.89 2.93
N THR A 314 0.39 23.05 2.69
CA THR A 314 -0.30 22.28 3.74
C THR A 314 0.17 20.84 3.62
N PRO A 315 1.25 20.42 4.29
CA PRO A 315 1.62 19.02 4.26
C PRO A 315 0.47 18.18 4.82
N ARG A 316 0.28 16.96 4.35
CA ARG A 316 -0.62 16.01 5.00
C ARG A 316 -0.11 15.73 6.42
N SER A 317 -0.97 15.21 7.30
CA SER A 317 -0.52 14.75 8.60
C SER A 317 0.60 13.71 8.50
N ASP A 318 1.62 13.87 9.34
CA ASP A 318 2.72 12.94 9.53
C ASP A 318 2.29 11.67 10.30
N ALA A 319 1.14 11.72 10.98
CA ALA A 319 0.51 10.57 11.61
C ALA A 319 -0.25 9.66 10.61
N LEU A 320 -0.41 10.06 9.34
CA LEU A 320 -0.93 9.19 8.29
C LEU A 320 0.21 8.37 7.68
N PRO A 321 -0.02 7.08 7.38
CA PRO A 321 0.98 6.29 6.66
C PRO A 321 1.29 6.93 5.30
N PRO A 322 2.55 6.90 4.83
CA PRO A 322 2.92 7.49 3.55
C PRO A 322 2.25 6.79 2.35
N VAL A 323 1.84 5.53 2.54
CA VAL A 323 1.20 4.69 1.53
C VAL A 323 -0.29 4.51 1.86
N ALA A 324 -1.16 4.89 0.93
CA ALA A 324 -2.61 4.80 1.12
C ALA A 324 -3.09 3.35 0.98
N ASP A 325 -2.72 2.72 -0.13
CA ASP A 325 -3.03 1.32 -0.43
C ASP A 325 -1.71 0.53 -0.46
N PRO A 326 -1.51 -0.47 0.43
CA PRO A 326 -2.53 -1.07 1.31
C PRO A 326 -2.61 -0.53 2.73
N THR A 327 -1.63 0.23 3.21
CA THR A 327 -1.49 0.50 4.65
C THR A 327 -2.70 1.24 5.23
N LEU A 328 -3.04 2.42 4.70
CA LEU A 328 -4.17 3.20 5.21
C LEU A 328 -5.51 2.49 5.00
N ARG A 329 -5.70 1.84 3.84
CA ARG A 329 -6.88 1.04 3.51
C ARG A 329 -7.17 -0.01 4.60
N GLN A 330 -6.15 -0.76 4.99
CA GLN A 330 -6.24 -1.80 6.02
C GLN A 330 -6.39 -1.20 7.42
N THR A 331 -5.72 -0.08 7.71
CA THR A 331 -5.87 0.63 8.99
C THR A 331 -7.29 1.11 9.20
N LEU A 332 -7.92 1.78 8.23
CA LEU A 332 -9.28 2.30 8.37
C LEU A 332 -10.32 1.19 8.56
N ALA A 333 -10.05 -0.01 8.03
CA ALA A 333 -10.91 -1.19 8.20
C ALA A 333 -10.84 -1.82 9.61
N LEU A 334 -10.01 -1.29 10.52
CA LEU A 334 -10.01 -1.74 11.92
C LEU A 334 -11.30 -1.36 12.67
N TRP A 335 -12.01 -0.32 12.22
CA TRP A 335 -13.22 0.20 12.88
C TRP A 335 -14.46 0.03 12.02
N ASP A 336 -15.61 -0.03 12.69
CA ASP A 336 -16.92 -0.06 12.02
C ASP A 336 -17.52 1.34 11.92
N TYR A 337 -17.13 2.23 12.84
CA TYR A 337 -17.69 3.56 12.96
C TYR A 337 -16.58 4.60 13.06
N ILE A 338 -16.61 5.61 12.19
CA ILE A 338 -15.66 6.72 12.20
C ILE A 338 -16.41 8.03 12.44
N TYR A 339 -15.99 8.81 13.43
CA TYR A 339 -16.39 10.20 13.59
C TYR A 339 -15.21 11.09 13.23
N TRP A 340 -15.26 11.70 12.04
CA TRP A 340 -14.21 12.56 11.50
C TRP A 340 -14.51 14.03 11.74
N VAL A 341 -13.70 14.72 12.53
CA VAL A 341 -13.83 16.16 12.80
C VAL A 341 -12.70 16.90 12.08
N SER A 342 -13.04 17.75 11.12
CA SER A 342 -12.04 18.43 10.28
C SER A 342 -12.28 19.93 10.16
N THR A 343 -11.21 20.67 9.86
CA THR A 343 -11.29 22.09 9.48
C THR A 343 -11.62 22.29 8.00
N ALA A 344 -11.26 21.33 7.14
CA ALA A 344 -11.42 21.44 5.70
C ALA A 344 -11.26 20.07 5.02
N THR A 345 -12.21 19.73 4.16
CA THR A 345 -12.22 18.44 3.46
C THR A 345 -12.40 18.56 1.96
N VAL A 346 -13.17 19.56 1.50
CA VAL A 346 -13.61 19.67 0.10
C VAL A 346 -12.84 20.70 -0.73
N ASN A 347 -12.00 21.53 -0.12
CA ASN A 347 -11.37 22.68 -0.76
C ASN A 347 -10.01 22.42 -1.43
N SER A 348 -9.40 21.27 -1.17
CA SER A 348 -8.13 20.86 -1.77
C SER A 348 -7.97 19.33 -1.67
N ILE A 349 -7.37 18.70 -2.68
CA ILE A 349 -6.90 17.32 -2.62
C ILE A 349 -5.51 17.26 -1.97
N VAL A 350 -4.64 18.19 -2.37
CA VAL A 350 -3.28 18.28 -1.85
C VAL A 350 -3.34 18.82 -0.41
N GLY A 351 -2.72 18.07 0.50
CA GLY A 351 -2.56 18.48 1.90
C GLY A 351 -3.69 18.13 2.85
N ASN A 352 -4.92 18.02 2.36
CA ASN A 352 -6.04 17.59 3.21
C ASN A 352 -5.94 16.09 3.50
N ASN A 353 -6.30 15.71 4.73
CA ASN A 353 -6.24 14.33 5.19
C ASN A 353 -7.41 13.50 4.67
N LEU A 354 -8.64 14.03 4.72
CA LEU A 354 -9.83 13.27 4.31
C LEU A 354 -9.82 12.86 2.82
N PRO A 355 -9.46 13.70 1.83
CA PRO A 355 -9.36 13.28 0.43
C PRO A 355 -8.40 12.11 0.21
N TYR A 356 -7.30 12.05 0.99
CA TYR A 356 -6.36 10.94 0.92
C TYR A 356 -6.94 9.65 1.50
N ALA A 357 -7.60 9.76 2.67
CA ALA A 357 -8.28 8.62 3.29
C ALA A 357 -9.44 8.12 2.43
N ALA A 358 -10.33 9.02 1.98
CA ALA A 358 -11.51 8.72 1.17
C ALA A 358 -11.17 7.98 -0.13
N GLY A 359 -9.97 8.18 -0.69
CA GLY A 359 -9.49 7.44 -1.86
C GLY A 359 -9.28 5.93 -1.63
N VAL A 360 -9.25 5.47 -0.38
CA VAL A 360 -8.96 4.07 0.00
C VAL A 360 -9.91 3.53 1.09
N MET A 361 -11.11 4.09 1.22
CA MET A 361 -12.13 3.64 2.19
C MET A 361 -13.03 2.51 1.65
N ASP A 362 -12.76 1.98 0.47
CA ASP A 362 -13.57 0.94 -0.14
C ASP A 362 -13.69 -0.30 0.75
N LEU A 363 -12.58 -0.81 1.32
CA LEU A 363 -12.63 -1.94 2.25
C LEU A 363 -13.45 -1.65 3.51
N PHE A 364 -13.33 -0.45 4.07
CA PHE A 364 -14.12 -0.02 5.23
C PHE A 364 -15.63 -0.07 4.92
N PHE A 365 -16.04 0.43 3.76
CA PHE A 365 -17.45 0.38 3.34
C PHE A 365 -17.92 -1.01 2.92
N GLU A 366 -17.07 -1.84 2.31
CA GLU A 366 -17.35 -3.25 1.99
C GLU A 366 -17.66 -4.04 3.26
N GLN A 367 -16.95 -3.76 4.36
CA GLN A 367 -17.20 -4.35 5.68
C GLN A 367 -18.40 -3.73 6.42
N GLY A 368 -19.13 -2.82 5.79
CA GLY A 368 -20.33 -2.19 6.37
C GLY A 368 -20.06 -0.97 7.23
N GLY A 369 -18.83 -0.43 7.17
CA GLY A 369 -18.40 0.75 7.90
C GLY A 369 -19.24 1.99 7.65
N ARG A 370 -19.33 2.86 8.66
CA ARG A 370 -20.16 4.07 8.63
C ARG A 370 -19.42 5.27 9.21
N ILE A 371 -19.58 6.43 8.59
CA ILE A 371 -18.82 7.63 8.95
C ILE A 371 -19.71 8.86 9.11
N LEU A 372 -19.50 9.59 10.21
CA LEU A 372 -19.97 10.96 10.38
C LEU A 372 -18.79 11.90 10.13
N VAL A 373 -18.94 12.82 9.18
CA VAL A 373 -17.98 13.89 8.93
C VAL A 373 -18.55 15.21 9.42
N HIS A 374 -17.87 15.83 10.37
CA HIS A 374 -18.13 17.21 10.78
C HIS A 374 -17.01 18.09 10.24
N SER A 375 -17.30 18.82 9.16
CA SER A 375 -16.33 19.67 8.48
C SER A 375 -17.03 20.84 7.80
N PRO A 376 -16.52 22.07 7.97
CA PRO A 376 -16.94 23.20 7.14
C PRO A 376 -16.82 22.90 5.64
N VAL A 377 -17.86 23.23 4.90
CA VAL A 377 -17.83 23.24 3.43
C VAL A 377 -17.36 24.62 2.97
N THR A 378 -16.30 24.63 2.17
CA THR A 378 -15.65 25.85 1.66
C THR A 378 -15.32 25.68 0.19
N GLN A 379 -15.18 26.79 -0.55
CA GLN A 379 -14.81 26.74 -1.96
C GLN A 379 -13.36 26.31 -2.16
N PRO A 380 -13.05 25.51 -3.20
CA PRO A 380 -11.69 25.25 -3.59
C PRO A 380 -10.97 26.54 -3.99
N ARG A 381 -9.70 26.67 -3.59
CA ARG A 381 -8.85 27.79 -4.03
C ARG A 381 -8.53 27.70 -5.52
N ASP A 382 -8.36 26.48 -5.99
CA ASP A 382 -8.13 26.12 -7.38
C ASP A 382 -9.12 25.01 -7.75
N PRO A 383 -10.24 25.34 -8.41
CA PRO A 383 -11.26 24.36 -8.79
C PRO A 383 -10.75 23.29 -9.75
N GLU A 384 -9.81 23.62 -10.65
CA GLU A 384 -9.27 22.66 -11.62
C GLU A 384 -8.40 21.61 -10.93
N ALA A 385 -7.52 22.05 -10.01
CA ALA A 385 -6.69 21.14 -9.22
C ALA A 385 -7.49 20.30 -8.20
N ASN A 386 -8.75 20.66 -7.94
CA ASN A 386 -9.65 19.95 -7.02
C ASN A 386 -10.65 19.03 -7.75
N LEU A 387 -10.59 18.92 -9.07
CA LEU A 387 -11.40 17.97 -9.83
C LEU A 387 -11.09 16.54 -9.39
N GLY A 388 -12.15 15.74 -9.21
CA GLY A 388 -12.02 14.34 -8.79
C GLY A 388 -11.64 14.16 -7.31
N ASN A 389 -11.80 15.18 -6.47
CA ASN A 389 -11.53 15.07 -5.04
C ASN A 389 -12.31 13.90 -4.40
N PRO A 390 -11.63 12.85 -3.90
CA PRO A 390 -12.30 11.66 -3.36
C PRO A 390 -13.23 11.96 -2.18
N ALA A 391 -12.95 12.99 -1.38
CA ALA A 391 -13.84 13.38 -0.29
C ALA A 391 -15.18 13.90 -0.81
N ILE A 392 -15.20 14.65 -1.93
CA ILE A 392 -16.45 15.14 -2.54
C ILE A 392 -17.29 13.96 -3.03
N LEU A 393 -16.65 12.94 -3.60
CA LEU A 393 -17.33 11.73 -4.10
C LEU A 393 -17.89 10.84 -2.98
N MET A 394 -17.24 10.84 -1.82
CA MET A 394 -17.66 10.05 -0.65
C MET A 394 -18.76 10.75 0.17
N LEU A 395 -18.70 12.08 0.30
CA LEU A 395 -19.63 12.84 1.12
C LEU A 395 -21.04 12.89 0.50
N PRO A 396 -22.11 12.95 1.31
CA PRO A 396 -23.49 13.02 0.83
C PRO A 396 -23.86 14.42 0.30
N LEU A 397 -23.14 14.88 -0.73
CA LEU A 397 -23.42 16.12 -1.45
C LEU A 397 -23.35 15.85 -2.95
N SER A 398 -24.09 16.62 -3.74
CA SER A 398 -24.13 16.47 -5.20
C SER A 398 -23.20 17.45 -5.91
N ASP A 399 -23.04 18.65 -5.37
CA ASP A 399 -22.12 19.66 -5.92
C ASP A 399 -21.76 20.73 -4.88
N LEU A 400 -20.64 21.41 -5.09
CA LEU A 400 -20.22 22.56 -4.29
C LEU A 400 -20.78 23.86 -4.87
N LEU A 401 -21.15 24.78 -4.00
CA LEU A 401 -21.62 26.09 -4.44
C LEU A 401 -20.48 26.92 -5.03
N VAL A 402 -20.63 27.30 -6.30
CA VAL A 402 -19.87 28.40 -6.94
C VAL A 402 -20.67 29.70 -6.83
N LEU A 403 -20.07 30.72 -6.22
CA LEU A 403 -20.73 32.01 -6.04
C LEU A 403 -20.80 32.78 -7.38
N PRO A 404 -21.97 33.29 -7.80
CA PRO A 404 -22.07 34.14 -8.98
C PRO A 404 -21.28 35.44 -8.81
N ASP A 405 -20.79 36.02 -9.90
CA ASP A 405 -20.00 37.27 -9.88
C ASP A 405 -20.69 38.45 -9.20
N SER A 406 -22.03 38.46 -9.21
CA SER A 406 -22.86 39.50 -8.58
C SER A 406 -22.86 39.43 -7.05
N VAL A 407 -22.47 38.29 -6.48
CA VAL A 407 -22.44 38.01 -5.04
C VAL A 407 -21.03 38.29 -4.52
N ARG A 408 -20.92 39.16 -3.52
CA ARG A 408 -19.66 39.44 -2.84
C ARG A 408 -19.30 38.36 -1.83
N ARG A 409 -20.28 37.93 -1.03
CA ARG A 409 -20.16 36.81 -0.08
C ARG A 409 -21.53 36.34 0.40
N LEU A 410 -21.56 35.13 0.95
CA LEU A 410 -22.67 34.61 1.73
C LEU A 410 -22.46 34.88 3.22
N GLU A 411 -23.57 35.08 3.92
CA GLU A 411 -23.62 35.39 5.33
C GLU A 411 -24.75 34.56 5.97
N LEU A 412 -24.49 33.93 7.11
CA LEU A 412 -25.53 33.40 7.99
C LEU A 412 -25.56 34.30 9.23
N ALA A 413 -26.65 35.05 9.38
CA ALA A 413 -26.81 36.01 10.47
C ALA A 413 -26.91 35.29 11.83
N SER A 414 -26.45 35.94 12.91
CA SER A 414 -26.81 35.47 14.26
C SER A 414 -28.34 35.52 14.40
N GLY A 415 -28.93 34.45 14.92
CA GLY A 415 -30.37 34.22 14.99
C GLY A 415 -31.01 33.66 13.71
N ALA A 416 -30.26 33.49 12.61
CA ALA A 416 -30.81 32.90 11.39
C ALA A 416 -31.28 31.46 11.64
N ALA A 417 -32.44 31.11 11.08
CA ALA A 417 -33.05 29.80 11.28
C ALA A 417 -32.29 28.71 10.51
N ILE A 418 -32.22 27.53 11.14
CA ILE A 418 -31.70 26.30 10.57
C ILE A 418 -32.81 25.26 10.72
N THR A 419 -33.47 24.95 9.61
CA THR A 419 -34.73 24.22 9.59
C THR A 419 -34.50 22.79 9.14
N PRO A 420 -34.98 21.78 9.88
CA PRO A 420 -35.01 20.40 9.43
C PRO A 420 -35.88 20.26 8.18
N VAL A 421 -35.38 19.64 7.11
CA VAL A 421 -36.13 19.54 5.84
C VAL A 421 -36.55 18.12 5.48
N ASN A 422 -35.93 17.10 6.07
CA ASN A 422 -36.33 15.70 5.94
C ASN A 422 -36.16 14.95 7.27
N VAL A 423 -36.67 13.73 7.31
CA VAL A 423 -36.42 12.78 8.39
C VAL A 423 -35.17 11.95 8.13
N LEU A 424 -34.54 11.49 9.19
CA LEU A 424 -33.38 10.62 9.16
C LEU A 424 -33.74 9.23 8.60
N PRO A 425 -32.94 8.66 7.69
CA PRO A 425 -33.08 7.27 7.30
C PRO A 425 -32.91 6.34 8.51
N ARG A 426 -33.50 5.14 8.44
CA ARG A 426 -33.56 4.11 9.49
C ARG A 426 -34.38 4.46 10.75
N THR A 427 -34.30 5.68 11.25
CA THR A 427 -35.03 6.08 12.48
C THR A 427 -36.37 6.74 12.17
N GLY A 428 -36.50 7.44 11.02
CA GLY A 428 -37.70 8.20 10.69
C GLY A 428 -37.89 9.46 11.54
N GLU A 429 -36.89 9.83 12.36
CA GLU A 429 -36.94 10.99 13.22
C GLU A 429 -36.51 12.26 12.49
N SER A 430 -37.14 13.40 12.81
CA SER A 430 -36.64 14.71 12.37
C SER A 430 -35.52 15.20 13.29
N LEU A 431 -34.63 16.05 12.80
CA LEU A 431 -33.66 16.74 13.65
C LEU A 431 -34.33 17.90 14.42
N PRO A 432 -33.78 18.35 15.57
CA PRO A 432 -34.34 19.50 16.29
C PRO A 432 -34.19 20.80 15.48
N PRO A 433 -35.16 21.73 15.48
CA PRO A 433 -34.96 23.02 14.81
C PRO A 433 -33.87 23.84 15.53
N LEU A 434 -32.95 24.43 14.76
CA LEU A 434 -31.80 25.17 15.27
C LEU A 434 -31.83 26.63 14.81
N LYS A 435 -30.98 27.45 15.41
CA LYS A 435 -30.61 28.78 14.93
C LYS A 435 -29.12 29.04 15.14
N ALA A 436 -28.55 29.86 14.27
CA ALA A 436 -27.17 30.31 14.39
C ALA A 436 -27.00 31.16 15.67
N HIS A 437 -26.06 30.80 16.54
CA HIS A 437 -25.75 31.60 17.73
C HIS A 437 -24.72 32.71 17.42
N ARG A 438 -23.93 32.54 16.36
CA ARG A 438 -23.00 33.55 15.84
C ARG A 438 -23.24 33.88 14.37
N PHE A 439 -22.43 34.81 13.88
CA PHE A 439 -22.33 35.15 12.47
C PHE A 439 -21.36 34.21 11.74
N PHE A 440 -21.76 33.68 10.58
CA PHE A 440 -20.91 32.85 9.71
C PHE A 440 -20.74 33.53 8.33
N ILE A 441 -19.54 33.42 7.77
CA ILE A 441 -19.20 34.03 6.46
C ILE A 441 -18.36 33.14 5.56
N ASN A 442 -17.72 32.11 6.09
CA ASN A 442 -16.81 31.26 5.34
C ASN A 442 -17.41 29.88 5.09
N GLU A 443 -18.39 29.48 5.90
CA GLU A 443 -19.07 28.21 5.86
C GLU A 443 -20.25 28.28 4.88
N LEU A 444 -20.11 27.57 3.75
CA LEU A 444 -21.03 27.66 2.63
C LEU A 444 -22.03 26.51 2.62
N PRO A 445 -23.26 26.74 2.14
CA PRO A 445 -24.17 25.65 1.82
C PRO A 445 -23.70 24.92 0.56
N TYR A 446 -24.22 23.71 0.36
CA TYR A 446 -23.88 22.85 -0.78
C TYR A 446 -25.14 22.24 -1.40
N PHE A 447 -25.02 21.74 -2.63
CA PHE A 447 -26.09 21.00 -3.26
C PHE A 447 -26.13 19.57 -2.70
N ALA A 448 -27.33 19.09 -2.40
CA ALA A 448 -27.57 17.75 -1.85
C ALA A 448 -28.85 17.22 -2.50
N GLU A 449 -28.74 16.94 -3.80
CA GLU A 449 -29.85 16.57 -4.66
C GLU A 449 -29.74 15.11 -5.12
N GLY A 450 -30.86 14.54 -5.60
CA GLY A 450 -30.93 13.17 -6.10
C GLY A 450 -31.38 12.15 -5.05
N GLY A 451 -31.64 10.91 -5.50
CA GLY A 451 -32.21 9.85 -4.65
C GLY A 451 -31.21 9.19 -3.68
N ALA A 452 -29.91 9.42 -3.87
CA ALA A 452 -28.86 8.83 -3.04
C ALA A 452 -28.48 9.69 -1.82
N VAL A 453 -28.96 10.94 -1.77
CA VAL A 453 -28.62 11.93 -0.74
C VAL A 453 -29.90 12.48 -0.13
N VAL A 454 -29.96 12.50 1.20
CA VAL A 454 -31.07 13.09 1.95
C VAL A 454 -30.57 14.38 2.61
N PRO A 455 -30.97 15.58 2.14
CA PRO A 455 -30.66 16.82 2.84
C PRO A 455 -31.44 16.86 4.15
N LEU A 456 -30.78 17.26 5.24
CA LEU A 456 -31.34 17.19 6.60
C LEU A 456 -31.62 18.58 7.18
N TYR A 457 -30.73 19.55 6.96
CA TYR A 457 -30.91 20.93 7.40
C TYR A 457 -30.71 21.91 6.26
N GLU A 458 -31.60 22.90 6.19
CA GLU A 458 -31.41 24.13 5.42
C GLU A 458 -31.26 25.35 6.33
N ALA A 459 -30.35 26.26 6.00
CA ALA A 459 -30.12 27.49 6.75
C ALA A 459 -30.52 28.75 5.95
N ASP A 460 -31.07 29.74 6.63
CA ASP A 460 -31.52 31.01 6.04
C ASP A 460 -30.36 31.96 5.75
N TYR A 461 -29.54 31.58 4.78
CA TYR A 461 -28.45 32.41 4.27
C TYR A 461 -28.95 33.71 3.63
N GLN A 462 -28.12 34.74 3.73
CA GLN A 462 -28.25 35.98 2.98
C GLN A 462 -26.97 36.19 2.16
N TYR A 463 -27.09 36.85 1.01
CA TYR A 463 -25.93 37.26 0.25
C TYR A 463 -25.78 38.77 0.28
N LEU A 464 -24.53 39.22 0.38
CA LEU A 464 -24.15 40.61 0.17
C LEU A 464 -23.79 40.78 -1.30
N ASN A 465 -24.51 41.61 -2.04
CA ASN A 465 -24.16 41.89 -3.44
C ASN A 465 -23.00 42.90 -3.54
N ARG A 466 -22.47 43.11 -4.75
CA ARG A 466 -21.38 44.09 -4.96
C ARG A 466 -21.77 45.54 -4.66
N ALA A 467 -23.06 45.86 -4.65
CA ALA A 467 -23.60 47.16 -4.25
C ALA A 467 -23.78 47.32 -2.72
N GLY A 468 -23.38 46.32 -1.93
CA GLY A 468 -23.47 46.35 -0.47
C GLY A 468 -24.88 46.08 0.10
N GLN A 469 -25.82 45.63 -0.73
CA GLN A 469 -27.17 45.28 -0.30
C GLN A 469 -27.23 43.80 0.12
N ARG A 470 -27.87 43.55 1.27
CA ARG A 470 -28.18 42.19 1.73
C ARG A 470 -29.50 41.74 1.15
N ARG A 471 -29.54 40.51 0.64
CA ARG A 471 -30.76 39.87 0.13
C ARG A 471 -30.80 38.41 0.56
N PRO A 472 -31.98 37.81 0.74
CA PRO A 472 -32.10 36.38 1.00
C PRO A 472 -31.42 35.54 -0.09
N TRP A 473 -30.68 34.51 0.31
CA TRP A 473 -30.07 33.58 -0.63
C TRP A 473 -31.09 32.52 -1.04
N PRO A 474 -31.36 32.35 -2.36
CA PRO A 474 -32.43 31.46 -2.81
C PRO A 474 -32.07 29.98 -2.61
N ARG A 475 -30.96 29.50 -3.21
CA ARG A 475 -30.46 28.12 -3.16
C ARG A 475 -28.99 28.05 -3.60
N PRO A 476 -28.22 27.02 -3.17
CA PRO A 476 -28.59 25.98 -2.21
C PRO A 476 -28.57 26.52 -0.77
N ARG A 477 -29.27 25.84 0.15
CA ARG A 477 -29.30 26.19 1.58
C ARG A 477 -28.88 25.05 2.50
N THR A 478 -28.56 23.88 1.94
CA THR A 478 -28.24 22.68 2.70
C THR A 478 -26.93 22.84 3.45
N ILE A 479 -26.93 22.51 4.74
CA ILE A 479 -25.75 22.50 5.61
C ILE A 479 -25.48 21.14 6.24
N ALA A 480 -26.46 20.23 6.28
CA ALA A 480 -26.31 18.88 6.76
C ALA A 480 -27.08 17.91 5.87
N SER A 481 -26.53 16.72 5.68
CA SER A 481 -27.05 15.70 4.77
C SER A 481 -26.55 14.32 5.18
N ILE A 482 -27.24 13.28 4.71
CA ILE A 482 -26.88 11.88 4.94
C ILE A 482 -27.14 11.07 3.67
N SER A 483 -26.33 10.05 3.43
CA SER A 483 -26.58 9.11 2.34
C SER A 483 -27.87 8.33 2.60
N ALA A 484 -28.62 8.00 1.55
CA ALA A 484 -29.92 7.32 1.67
C ALA A 484 -29.82 5.94 2.35
N ASP A 485 -28.67 5.28 2.21
CA ASP A 485 -28.35 4.01 2.86
C ASP A 485 -27.79 4.18 4.30
N ALA A 486 -27.72 5.42 4.80
CA ALA A 486 -27.18 5.82 6.10
C ALA A 486 -25.80 5.20 6.40
N ARG A 487 -24.87 5.37 5.47
CA ARG A 487 -23.45 5.04 5.63
C ARG A 487 -22.57 6.26 5.86
N VAL A 488 -22.91 7.40 5.26
CA VAL A 488 -22.12 8.63 5.36
C VAL A 488 -23.03 9.80 5.73
N ALA A 489 -22.68 10.55 6.76
CA ALA A 489 -23.34 11.82 7.09
C ALA A 489 -22.34 12.98 7.08
N LEU A 490 -22.80 14.16 6.67
CA LEU A 490 -22.04 15.40 6.69
C LEU A 490 -22.78 16.46 7.51
N PHE A 491 -22.07 17.08 8.45
CA PHE A 491 -22.52 18.28 9.14
C PHE A 491 -21.54 19.43 8.85
N GLY A 492 -22.01 20.44 8.11
CA GLY A 492 -21.19 21.46 7.47
C GLY A 492 -20.99 22.76 8.24
N LEU A 493 -21.69 22.95 9.38
CA LEU A 493 -21.49 24.12 10.24
C LEU A 493 -20.77 23.74 11.54
N PRO A 494 -19.85 24.59 12.03
CA PRO A 494 -19.27 24.44 13.36
C PRO A 494 -20.35 24.39 14.45
N LEU A 495 -20.27 23.40 15.33
CA LEU A 495 -21.17 23.24 16.48
C LEU A 495 -20.70 23.99 17.74
N VAL A 496 -19.40 24.26 17.83
CA VAL A 496 -18.74 24.78 19.05
C VAL A 496 -17.75 25.88 18.70
N ASN A 497 -17.67 26.88 19.57
CA ASN A 497 -16.71 27.96 19.45
C ASN A 497 -15.34 27.44 19.82
N GLU A 498 -14.41 27.50 18.87
CA GLU A 498 -13.08 26.91 19.04
C GLU A 498 -12.21 27.59 20.12
N LEU A 499 -12.58 28.79 20.58
CA LEU A 499 -11.86 29.52 21.62
C LEU A 499 -12.53 29.38 23.00
N THR A 500 -13.86 29.45 23.06
CA THR A 500 -14.60 29.50 24.34
C THR A 500 -15.24 28.17 24.73
N GLY A 501 -15.42 27.24 23.78
CA GLY A 501 -16.17 26.00 23.99
C GLY A 501 -17.69 26.17 24.05
N GLY A 502 -18.21 27.39 23.85
CA GLY A 502 -19.65 27.66 23.81
C GLY A 502 -20.33 27.13 22.53
N PRO A 503 -21.65 26.88 22.55
CA PRO A 503 -22.38 26.40 21.37
C PRO A 503 -22.47 27.49 20.29
N GLU A 504 -22.19 27.11 19.04
CA GLU A 504 -22.34 28.00 17.88
C GLU A 504 -23.70 27.86 17.21
N LEU A 505 -24.37 26.73 17.47
CA LEU A 505 -25.76 26.47 17.10
C LEU A 505 -26.54 26.14 18.37
N VAL A 506 -27.71 26.76 18.52
CA VAL A 506 -28.64 26.52 19.64
C VAL A 506 -30.01 26.16 19.09
N GLY A 507 -30.88 25.59 19.92
CA GLY A 507 -32.26 25.31 19.56
C GLY A 507 -33.00 26.57 19.12
N ALA A 508 -34.01 26.43 18.27
CA ALA A 508 -34.86 27.56 17.90
C ALA A 508 -35.48 28.23 19.15
N ASP A 509 -35.79 27.43 20.17
CA ASP A 509 -36.24 27.80 21.51
C ASP A 509 -35.14 28.35 22.44
N GLY A 510 -33.87 28.23 22.05
CA GLY A 510 -32.70 28.68 22.81
C GLY A 510 -31.98 27.58 23.59
N ASP A 511 -32.36 26.30 23.44
CA ASP A 511 -31.64 25.19 24.09
C ASP A 511 -30.18 25.10 23.62
N PRO A 512 -29.19 25.29 24.51
CA PRO A 512 -27.77 25.17 24.14
C PRO A 512 -27.35 23.75 23.74
N GLU A 513 -28.12 22.72 24.11
CA GLU A 513 -27.79 21.31 23.83
C GLU A 513 -28.35 20.80 22.50
N ALA A 514 -29.23 21.54 21.84
CA ALA A 514 -29.91 21.10 20.63
C ALA A 514 -28.93 20.72 19.48
N GLY A 515 -27.79 21.41 19.38
CA GLY A 515 -26.73 21.05 18.42
C GLY A 515 -26.12 19.67 18.71
N ARG A 516 -25.89 19.34 19.99
CA ARG A 516 -25.40 18.03 20.43
C ARG A 516 -26.45 16.95 20.18
N GLN A 517 -27.71 17.23 20.48
CA GLN A 517 -28.83 16.32 20.21
C GLN A 517 -28.97 16.03 18.71
N ALA A 518 -28.76 17.02 17.83
CA ALA A 518 -28.78 16.81 16.40
C ALA A 518 -27.70 15.82 15.94
N VAL A 519 -26.48 15.93 16.47
CA VAL A 519 -25.41 14.96 16.22
C VAL A 519 -25.77 13.58 16.75
N MET A 520 -26.31 13.47 17.96
CA MET A 520 -26.71 12.18 18.53
C MET A 520 -27.75 11.46 17.67
N ARG A 521 -28.73 12.18 17.10
CA ARG A 521 -29.70 11.61 16.14
C ARG A 521 -29.04 11.16 14.84
N LEU A 522 -28.02 11.88 14.36
CA LEU A 522 -27.21 11.42 13.21
C LEU A 522 -26.45 10.14 13.51
N LEU A 523 -25.80 10.05 14.67
CA LEU A 523 -25.12 8.85 15.13
C LEU A 523 -26.08 7.65 15.18
N GLN A 524 -27.31 7.87 15.65
CA GLN A 524 -28.37 6.85 15.68
C GLN A 524 -28.81 6.40 14.29
N SER A 525 -29.01 7.32 13.35
CA SER A 525 -29.34 6.98 11.94
C SER A 525 -28.21 6.21 11.26
N LEU A 526 -26.97 6.62 11.52
CA LEU A 526 -25.76 5.89 11.16
C LEU A 526 -25.61 4.59 11.97
N GLY A 527 -26.46 4.30 12.94
CA GLY A 527 -26.44 3.09 13.75
C GLY A 527 -25.16 2.89 14.58
N PHE A 528 -24.51 3.96 15.00
CA PHE A 528 -23.49 3.88 16.05
C PHE A 528 -24.10 3.22 17.30
N PRO A 529 -23.33 2.45 18.08
CA PRO A 529 -23.81 1.80 19.29
C PRO A 529 -24.41 2.83 20.26
N GLN A 530 -25.62 2.60 20.74
CA GLN A 530 -26.33 3.50 21.66
C GLN A 530 -26.42 2.88 23.05
N ARG A 531 -26.44 3.73 24.09
CA ARG A 531 -26.73 3.34 25.48
C ARG A 531 -28.03 2.56 25.67
#